data_AF-A0A349JBI0-F1
#
_entry.id   AF-A0A349JBI0-F1
#
_cell.length_a   1.000
_cell.length_b   1.000
_cell.length_c   1.000
_cell.angle_alpha   90.00
_cell.angle_beta   90.00
_cell.angle_gamma   90.00
#
_symmetry.space_group_name_H-M   'P 1'
#
loop_
_entity.id
_entity.type
_entity.pdbx_description
1 polymer ?
#
loop_
_entity_poly.entity_id
_entity_poly.type
_entity_poly.pdbx_seq_one_letter_code
_entity_poly.pdbx_strand_id
1 'polypeptide(L)'
;MHPLARHLPESCTLADLARGFIAWHAERPPPTGPVTCRRGCSACCYQPAPLTPAEAFMLGDLLHAHPDLRRRADHSRRRDRISFRQNPRSSVHQRWLRERIPCPCLSDDGSCSIHPQRPLVCRQHHVSSPAEACTSPDGIGVEILLLDLDLRELLSVLCARLMQSAPLSIPLPCVLSWTHAHRRWSHRSWTRQAILLELADI
;
A
#
# COMPACT_ATOMS: atom_id res chain seq x y z
N MET A 1 -2.79 -22.58 14.88
CA MET A 1 -3.75 -21.61 14.31
C MET A 1 -2.96 -20.43 13.78
N HIS A 2 -3.15 -20.05 12.50
CA HIS A 2 -2.35 -18.99 11.86
C HIS A 2 -2.59 -17.61 12.52
N PRO A 3 -1.56 -16.77 12.78
CA PRO A 3 -1.72 -15.49 13.49
C PRO A 3 -2.73 -14.54 12.86
N LEU A 4 -2.86 -14.52 11.53
CA LEU A 4 -3.85 -13.72 10.81
C LEU A 4 -5.31 -14.04 11.20
N ALA A 5 -5.60 -15.28 11.64
CA ALA A 5 -6.97 -15.78 11.83
C ALA A 5 -7.80 -14.95 12.82
N ARG A 6 -7.17 -14.34 13.84
CA ARG A 6 -7.85 -13.49 14.84
C ARG A 6 -8.25 -12.12 14.30
N HIS A 7 -7.66 -11.70 13.18
CA HIS A 7 -7.86 -10.38 12.58
C HIS A 7 -8.81 -10.39 11.38
N LEU A 8 -9.34 -11.56 11.02
CA LEU A 8 -10.26 -11.73 9.91
C LEU A 8 -11.67 -12.01 10.42
N PRO A 9 -12.71 -11.34 9.89
CA PRO A 9 -14.09 -11.73 10.13
C PRO A 9 -14.41 -13.07 9.44
N GLU A 10 -15.51 -13.73 9.82
CA GLU A 10 -15.92 -14.99 9.17
C GLU A 10 -16.22 -14.82 7.69
N SER A 11 -16.86 -13.71 7.30
CA SER A 11 -17.06 -13.30 5.91
C SER A 11 -16.13 -12.12 5.64
N CYS A 12 -15.09 -12.34 4.85
CA CYS A 12 -13.98 -11.42 4.69
C CYS A 12 -13.89 -10.90 3.26
N THR A 13 -14.02 -9.58 3.08
CA THR A 13 -13.75 -8.90 1.81
C THR A 13 -12.26 -8.67 1.60
N LEU A 14 -11.86 -8.23 0.40
CA LEU A 14 -10.49 -7.78 0.14
C LEU A 14 -10.07 -6.60 1.05
N ALA A 15 -11.00 -5.69 1.39
CA ALA A 15 -10.71 -4.59 2.29
C ALA A 15 -10.51 -5.06 3.74
N ASP A 16 -11.29 -6.05 4.19
CA ASP A 16 -11.10 -6.71 5.49
C ASP A 16 -9.76 -7.44 5.55
N LEU A 17 -9.38 -8.10 4.45
CA LEU A 17 -8.09 -8.78 4.33
C LEU A 17 -6.92 -7.82 4.52
N ALA A 18 -6.94 -6.65 3.88
CA ALA A 18 -5.92 -5.62 4.08
C ALA A 18 -5.85 -5.14 5.54
N ARG A 19 -7.02 -4.88 6.16
CA ARG A 19 -7.09 -4.51 7.59
C ARG A 19 -6.49 -5.60 8.47
N GLY A 20 -6.79 -6.86 8.20
CA GLY A 20 -6.26 -8.01 8.93
C GLY A 20 -4.74 -8.14 8.81
N PHE A 21 -4.18 -7.95 7.62
CA PHE A 21 -2.73 -7.96 7.41
C PHE A 21 -2.04 -6.77 8.08
N ILE A 22 -2.64 -5.58 8.08
CA ILE A 22 -2.13 -4.41 8.80
C ILE A 22 -2.13 -4.65 10.32
N ALA A 23 -3.20 -5.25 10.86
CA ALA A 23 -3.27 -5.62 12.26
C ALA A 23 -2.24 -6.69 12.62
N TRP A 24 -2.07 -7.71 11.77
CA TRP A 24 -1.02 -8.72 11.95
C TRP A 24 0.38 -8.10 11.91
N HIS A 25 0.65 -7.17 10.97
CA HIS A 25 1.91 -6.43 10.93
C HIS A 25 2.19 -5.69 12.24
N ALA A 26 1.17 -5.07 12.85
CA ALA A 26 1.32 -4.28 14.07
C ALA A 26 1.78 -5.12 15.29
N GLU A 27 1.61 -6.43 15.24
CA GLU A 27 2.03 -7.37 16.30
C GLU A 27 3.43 -7.94 16.09
N ARG A 28 4.08 -7.60 14.97
CA ARG A 28 5.42 -8.08 14.61
C ARG A 28 6.49 -7.16 15.22
N PRO A 29 7.68 -7.69 15.54
CA PRO A 29 8.78 -6.86 16.01
C PRO A 29 9.18 -5.83 14.94
N PRO A 30 9.63 -4.63 15.36
CA PRO A 30 10.22 -3.66 14.43
C PRO A 30 11.53 -4.22 13.82
N PRO A 31 12.03 -3.62 12.72
CA PRO A 31 13.32 -4.00 12.17
C PRO A 31 14.44 -3.83 13.21
N THR A 32 15.44 -4.69 13.11
CA THR A 32 16.69 -4.53 13.86
C THR A 32 17.59 -3.53 13.13
N GLY A 33 18.05 -2.50 13.84
CA GLY A 33 18.99 -1.51 13.30
C GLY A 33 18.55 -0.05 13.51
N PRO A 34 19.43 0.90 13.18
CA PRO A 34 19.16 2.32 13.36
C PRO A 34 18.20 2.81 12.27
N VAL A 35 16.92 2.98 12.63
CA VAL A 35 15.91 3.56 11.74
C VAL A 35 16.04 5.08 11.74
N THR A 36 16.25 5.69 10.57
CA THR A 36 16.27 7.16 10.41
C THR A 36 14.87 7.75 10.17
N CYS A 37 13.92 6.92 9.76
CA CYS A 37 12.50 7.29 9.62
C CYS A 37 11.91 7.72 10.97
N ARG A 38 11.28 8.90 11.00
CA ARG A 38 10.58 9.43 12.17
C ARG A 38 9.30 10.14 11.76
N ARG A 39 8.43 10.44 12.73
CA ARG A 39 7.25 11.30 12.48
C ARG A 39 7.70 12.62 11.83
N GLY A 40 7.04 12.99 10.74
CA GLY A 40 7.39 14.15 9.92
C GLY A 40 8.44 13.89 8.83
N CYS A 41 9.02 12.68 8.74
CA CYS A 41 9.81 12.29 7.57
C CYS A 41 8.86 11.97 6.40
N SER A 42 8.90 12.79 5.35
CA SER A 42 8.01 12.69 4.18
C SER A 42 8.76 12.39 2.87
N ALA A 43 10.03 12.01 2.91
CA ALA A 43 10.85 11.84 1.70
C ALA A 43 10.24 10.82 0.72
N CYS A 44 9.85 9.65 1.22
CA CYS A 44 9.18 8.62 0.42
C CYS A 44 7.70 8.95 0.10
N CYS A 45 7.11 10.00 0.72
CA CYS A 45 5.72 10.41 0.41
C CYS A 45 5.60 11.09 -0.97
N TYR A 46 6.72 11.31 -1.66
CA TYR A 46 6.78 11.75 -3.05
C TYR A 46 7.04 10.58 -4.01
N GLN A 47 6.86 9.34 -3.56
CA GLN A 47 6.92 8.13 -4.37
C GLN A 47 5.49 7.61 -4.63
N PRO A 48 5.19 7.03 -5.80
CA PRO A 48 3.90 6.42 -6.06
C PRO A 48 3.80 5.06 -5.36
N ALA A 49 3.35 5.07 -4.10
CA ALA A 49 3.26 3.87 -3.26
C ALA A 49 2.48 2.73 -3.96
N PRO A 50 3.08 1.54 -4.15
CA PRO A 50 2.43 0.41 -4.81
C PRO A 50 1.57 -0.39 -3.84
N LEU A 51 0.26 -0.39 -4.08
CA LEU A 51 -0.75 -1.10 -3.30
C LEU A 51 -1.04 -2.48 -3.90
N THR A 52 -1.40 -3.42 -3.04
CA THR A 52 -2.12 -4.65 -3.42
C THR A 52 -3.59 -4.34 -3.74
N PRO A 53 -4.32 -5.25 -4.42
CA PRO A 53 -5.77 -5.12 -4.61
C PRO A 53 -6.55 -4.93 -3.31
N ALA A 54 -6.18 -5.66 -2.25
CA ALA A 54 -6.80 -5.55 -0.93
C ALA A 54 -6.64 -4.15 -0.34
N GLU A 55 -5.41 -3.62 -0.34
CA GLU A 55 -5.13 -2.27 0.15
C GLU A 55 -5.80 -1.21 -0.73
N ALA A 56 -5.91 -1.45 -2.05
CA ALA A 56 -6.59 -0.54 -2.96
C ALA A 56 -8.08 -0.41 -2.63
N PHE A 57 -8.79 -1.51 -2.31
CA PHE A 57 -10.18 -1.42 -1.86
C PHE A 57 -10.30 -0.73 -0.49
N MET A 58 -9.48 -1.11 0.48
CA MET A 58 -9.49 -0.48 1.81
C MET A 58 -9.23 1.03 1.74
N LEU A 59 -8.24 1.47 0.96
CA LEU A 59 -7.94 2.90 0.79
C LEU A 59 -8.96 3.59 -0.12
N GLY A 60 -9.57 2.89 -1.08
CA GLY A 60 -10.66 3.41 -1.88
C GLY A 60 -11.85 3.82 -1.02
N ASP A 61 -12.28 2.95 -0.10
CA ASP A 61 -13.35 3.22 0.86
C ASP A 61 -13.01 4.42 1.74
N LEU A 62 -11.79 4.45 2.27
CA LEU A 62 -11.30 5.54 3.12
C LEU A 62 -11.31 6.88 2.37
N LEU A 63 -10.75 6.93 1.16
CA LEU A 63 -10.74 8.16 0.36
C LEU A 63 -12.16 8.59 0.00
N HIS A 64 -13.07 7.67 -0.31
CA HIS A 64 -14.46 8.02 -0.61
C HIS A 64 -15.17 8.67 0.60
N ALA A 65 -14.88 8.18 1.81
CA ALA A 65 -15.40 8.74 3.06
C ALA A 65 -14.77 10.09 3.45
N HIS A 66 -13.64 10.48 2.85
CA HIS A 66 -12.92 11.71 3.15
C HIS A 66 -12.74 12.59 1.90
N PRO A 67 -13.68 13.52 1.62
CA PRO A 67 -13.68 14.33 0.41
C PRO A 67 -12.37 15.07 0.13
N ASP A 68 -11.65 15.52 1.17
CA ASP A 68 -10.38 16.24 1.01
C ASP A 68 -9.29 15.31 0.48
N LEU A 69 -9.16 14.11 1.05
CA LEU A 69 -8.21 13.11 0.59
C LEU A 69 -8.53 12.66 -0.84
N ARG A 70 -9.82 12.49 -1.15
CA ARG A 70 -10.30 12.20 -2.51
C ARG A 70 -9.89 13.27 -3.50
N ARG A 71 -10.11 14.56 -3.18
CA ARG A 71 -9.71 15.68 -4.05
C ARG A 71 -8.20 15.70 -4.27
N ARG A 72 -7.39 15.43 -3.23
CA ARG A 72 -5.94 15.30 -3.37
C ARG A 72 -5.56 14.14 -4.29
N ALA A 73 -6.19 12.98 -4.15
CA ALA A 73 -5.93 11.81 -5.01
C ALA A 73 -6.26 12.09 -6.48
N ASP A 74 -7.41 12.71 -6.75
CA ASP A 74 -7.80 13.12 -8.10
C ASP A 74 -6.85 14.17 -8.69
N HIS A 75 -6.39 15.13 -7.87
CA HIS A 75 -5.42 16.14 -8.29
C HIS A 75 -4.08 15.50 -8.67
N SER A 76 -3.53 14.65 -7.81
CA SER A 76 -2.25 14.01 -8.05
C SER A 76 -2.30 13.10 -9.28
N ARG A 77 -3.40 12.36 -9.49
CA ARG A 77 -3.62 11.55 -10.70
C ARG A 77 -3.66 12.39 -11.99
N ARG A 78 -4.34 13.55 -11.96
CA ARG A 78 -4.46 14.44 -13.13
C ARG A 78 -3.11 15.01 -13.57
N ARG A 79 -2.27 15.40 -12.61
CA ARG A 79 -0.91 15.89 -12.90
C ARG A 79 -0.10 14.84 -13.65
N ASP A 80 -0.20 13.58 -13.23
CA ASP A 80 0.57 12.50 -13.81
C ASP A 80 0.08 12.05 -15.21
N ARG A 81 -1.12 12.47 -15.65
CA ARG A 81 -1.76 12.05 -16.93
C ARG A 81 -1.78 10.52 -17.12
N ILE A 82 -1.83 9.76 -16.04
CA ILE A 82 -1.69 8.31 -16.07
C ILE A 82 -3.02 7.61 -16.33
N SER A 83 -3.02 6.79 -17.38
CA SER A 83 -3.86 5.59 -17.46
C SER A 83 -3.14 4.43 -16.77
N PHE A 84 -3.84 3.68 -15.91
CA PHE A 84 -3.33 2.43 -15.33
C PHE A 84 -2.80 1.50 -16.43
N ARG A 85 -1.48 1.50 -16.64
CA ARG A 85 -0.76 0.53 -17.48
C ARG A 85 0.33 -0.09 -16.60
N GLN A 86 0.29 -1.41 -16.51
CA GLN A 86 0.98 -2.26 -15.55
C GLN A 86 2.51 -2.32 -15.77
N ASN A 87 3.24 -1.23 -15.58
CA ASN A 87 4.70 -1.29 -15.59
C ASN A 87 5.32 -0.44 -14.46
N PRO A 88 5.91 -1.06 -13.42
CA PRO A 88 6.62 -0.37 -12.34
C PRO A 88 7.84 0.43 -12.79
N ARG A 89 8.42 0.10 -13.96
CA ARG A 89 9.52 0.83 -14.62
C ARG A 89 9.04 1.84 -15.66
N SER A 90 7.75 2.20 -15.62
CA SER A 90 7.20 3.18 -16.56
C SER A 90 7.69 4.59 -16.27
N SER A 91 7.57 5.45 -17.30
CA SER A 91 7.73 6.91 -17.23
C SER A 91 6.97 7.59 -16.07
N VAL A 92 6.00 6.91 -15.48
CA VAL A 92 5.21 7.29 -14.31
C VAL A 92 6.05 7.58 -13.08
N HIS A 93 6.89 6.63 -12.66
CA HIS A 93 7.65 6.76 -11.42
C HIS A 93 8.63 7.93 -11.51
N GLN A 94 9.32 8.02 -12.64
CA GLN A 94 10.25 9.11 -12.95
C GLN A 94 9.55 10.47 -13.02
N ARG A 95 8.36 10.54 -13.62
CA ARG A 95 7.58 11.78 -13.73
C ARG A 95 7.07 12.25 -12.37
N TRP A 96 6.49 11.33 -11.60
CA TRP A 96 5.97 11.62 -10.26
C TRP A 96 7.04 12.23 -9.36
N LEU A 97 8.25 11.69 -9.42
CA LEU A 97 9.41 12.20 -8.70
C LEU A 97 9.93 13.53 -9.24
N ARG A 98 10.05 13.65 -10.57
CA ARG A 98 10.49 14.89 -11.22
C ARG A 98 9.55 16.05 -10.89
N GLU A 99 8.25 15.81 -10.92
CA GLU A 99 7.22 16.81 -10.60
C GLU A 99 6.96 16.93 -9.09
N ARG A 100 7.65 16.12 -8.26
CA ARG A 100 7.50 16.03 -6.81
C ARG A 100 6.03 16.01 -6.37
N ILE A 101 5.24 15.14 -7.01
CA ILE A 101 3.82 15.05 -6.70
C ILE A 101 3.66 14.39 -5.32
N PRO A 102 2.97 15.03 -4.36
CA PRO A 102 2.83 14.47 -3.02
C PRO A 102 1.80 13.34 -3.00
N CYS A 103 2.02 12.39 -2.10
CA CYS A 103 1.04 11.40 -1.70
C CYS A 103 -0.27 12.11 -1.29
N PRO A 104 -1.44 11.64 -1.76
CA PRO A 104 -2.75 12.15 -1.36
C PRO A 104 -3.07 12.06 0.13
N CYS A 105 -2.22 11.42 0.92
CA CYS A 105 -2.33 11.26 2.36
C CYS A 105 -1.29 12.06 3.16
N LEU A 106 -0.44 12.83 2.48
CA LEU A 106 0.53 13.71 3.14
C LEU A 106 -0.19 14.95 3.69
N SER A 107 -0.02 15.21 4.97
CA SER A 107 -0.49 16.42 5.65
C SER A 107 0.51 17.57 5.45
N ASP A 108 0.06 18.80 5.68
CA ASP A 108 0.88 20.00 5.53
C ASP A 108 2.06 20.05 6.52
N ASP A 109 1.93 19.38 7.67
CA ASP A 109 2.99 19.22 8.67
C ASP A 109 4.01 18.11 8.32
N GLY A 110 3.91 17.50 7.14
CA GLY A 110 4.76 16.41 6.69
C GLY A 110 4.41 15.03 7.27
N SER A 111 3.35 14.92 8.06
CA SER A 111 2.89 13.64 8.61
C SER A 111 1.89 12.93 7.68
N CYS A 112 1.61 11.64 7.94
CA CYS A 112 0.59 10.90 7.19
C CYS A 112 -0.78 11.05 7.88
N SER A 113 -1.76 11.61 7.17
CA SER A 113 -3.13 11.82 7.68
C SER A 113 -3.89 10.51 7.94
N ILE A 114 -3.41 9.38 7.41
CA ILE A 114 -4.00 8.04 7.56
C ILE A 114 -3.02 7.07 8.23
N HIS A 115 -2.17 7.56 9.14
CA HIS A 115 -1.09 6.76 9.75
C HIS A 115 -1.56 5.35 10.20
N PRO A 116 -2.72 5.17 10.88
CA PRO A 116 -3.22 3.86 11.28
C PRO A 116 -3.69 2.96 10.13
N GLN A 117 -3.89 3.48 8.92
CA GLN A 117 -4.31 2.76 7.72
C GLN A 117 -3.23 2.79 6.63
N ARG A 118 -1.99 3.17 6.97
CA ARG A 118 -0.86 3.12 6.02
C ARG A 118 -0.78 1.74 5.36
N PRO A 119 -0.54 1.67 4.05
CA PRO A 119 -0.33 0.39 3.37
C PRO A 119 0.94 -0.27 3.88
N LEU A 120 1.03 -1.58 3.71
CA LEU A 120 2.14 -2.46 4.08
C LEU A 120 3.46 -1.97 3.47
N VAL A 121 3.47 -1.51 2.21
CA VAL A 121 4.68 -0.92 1.62
C VAL A 121 5.22 0.25 2.46
N CYS A 122 4.35 1.09 3.01
CA CYS A 122 4.76 2.22 3.84
C CYS A 122 5.08 1.82 5.28
N ARG A 123 4.54 0.69 5.77
CA ARG A 123 4.77 0.17 7.12
C ARG A 123 6.05 -0.63 7.23
N GLN A 124 6.41 -1.31 6.16
CA GLN A 124 7.57 -2.19 6.10
C GLN A 124 8.81 -1.47 5.57
N HIS A 125 8.65 -0.30 4.95
CA HIS A 125 9.76 0.50 4.45
C HIS A 125 10.45 1.28 5.57
N HIS A 126 11.52 0.69 6.09
CA HIS A 126 12.41 1.29 7.07
C HIS A 126 13.81 1.40 6.48
N VAL A 127 14.47 2.53 6.71
CA VAL A 127 15.82 2.79 6.17
C VAL A 127 16.79 3.23 7.25
N SER A 128 18.07 2.91 7.06
CA SER A 128 19.20 3.39 7.87
C SER A 128 19.95 4.56 7.23
N SER A 129 19.77 4.76 5.92
CA SER A 129 20.31 5.90 5.18
C SER A 129 19.61 7.22 5.56
N PRO A 130 20.24 8.39 5.31
CA PRO A 130 19.57 9.69 5.44
C PRO A 130 18.27 9.78 4.62
N ALA A 131 17.32 10.58 5.09
CA ALA A 131 15.99 10.69 4.47
C ALA A 131 16.06 11.18 3.01
N GLU A 132 17.05 12.01 2.69
CA GLU A 132 17.30 12.58 1.38
C GLU A 132 17.51 11.50 0.31
N ALA A 133 18.10 10.35 0.68
CA ALA A 133 18.30 9.23 -0.23
C ALA A 133 16.96 8.69 -0.79
N CYS A 134 15.89 8.71 0.02
CA CYS A 134 14.55 8.24 -0.40
C CYS A 134 13.88 9.14 -1.46
N THR A 135 14.49 10.29 -1.79
CA THR A 135 14.05 11.16 -2.88
C THR A 135 14.64 10.76 -4.24
N SER A 136 15.63 9.87 -4.25
CA SER A 136 16.28 9.36 -5.46
C SER A 136 15.32 8.50 -6.28
N PRO A 137 15.15 8.78 -7.59
CA PRO A 137 14.30 7.96 -8.46
C PRO A 137 14.73 6.53 -8.67
N ASP A 138 16.03 6.31 -8.61
CA ASP A 138 16.61 4.99 -8.82
C ASP A 138 16.85 4.26 -7.50
N GLY A 139 16.44 4.87 -6.37
CA GLY A 139 16.68 4.35 -5.02
C GLY A 139 18.16 4.29 -4.64
N ILE A 140 19.05 4.91 -5.42
CA ILE A 140 20.49 4.92 -5.16
C ILE A 140 20.76 5.58 -3.81
N GLY A 141 21.51 4.87 -2.96
CA GLY A 141 21.86 5.31 -1.62
C GLY A 141 20.80 5.03 -0.55
N VAL A 142 19.68 4.38 -0.90
CA VAL A 142 18.67 3.96 0.07
C VAL A 142 19.09 2.62 0.68
N GLU A 143 19.34 2.62 1.98
CA GLU A 143 19.68 1.41 2.74
C GLU A 143 18.43 0.91 3.47
N ILE A 144 17.78 -0.13 2.94
CA ILE A 144 16.56 -0.70 3.51
C ILE A 144 16.92 -1.71 4.60
N LEU A 145 16.32 -1.55 5.78
CA LEU A 145 16.35 -2.55 6.84
C LEU A 145 15.32 -3.64 6.52
N LEU A 146 15.80 -4.86 6.34
CA LEU A 146 14.96 -6.00 5.97
C LEU A 146 14.14 -6.47 7.17
N LEU A 147 12.91 -6.89 6.88
CA LEU A 147 12.06 -7.61 7.82
C LEU A 147 12.17 -9.10 7.54
N ASP A 148 11.90 -9.91 8.56
CA ASP A 148 11.86 -11.37 8.50
C ASP A 148 10.73 -11.91 7.61
N LEU A 149 9.68 -11.11 7.35
CA LEU A 149 8.60 -11.46 6.43
C LEU A 149 8.10 -10.24 5.67
N ASP A 150 7.96 -10.37 4.35
CA ASP A 150 7.29 -9.38 3.53
C ASP A 150 5.78 -9.64 3.44
N LEU A 151 5.03 -9.03 4.35
CA LEU A 151 3.56 -9.15 4.38
C LEU A 151 2.88 -8.54 3.16
N ARG A 152 3.49 -7.52 2.53
CA ARG A 152 2.97 -6.94 1.28
C ARG A 152 3.01 -7.96 0.15
N GLU A 153 4.13 -8.66 0.01
CA GLU A 153 4.29 -9.68 -1.03
C GLU A 153 3.34 -10.85 -0.80
N LEU A 154 3.25 -11.32 0.44
CA LEU A 154 2.29 -12.35 0.84
C LEU A 154 0.84 -11.95 0.53
N LEU A 155 0.44 -10.71 0.86
CA LEU A 155 -0.88 -10.19 0.54
C LEU A 155 -1.11 -10.07 -0.98
N SER A 156 -0.08 -9.69 -1.73
CA SER A 156 -0.11 -9.59 -3.20
C SER A 156 -0.40 -10.94 -3.85
N VAL A 157 0.33 -11.99 -3.44
CA VAL A 157 0.14 -13.36 -3.93
C VAL A 157 -1.23 -13.90 -3.53
N LEU A 158 -1.65 -13.69 -2.28
CA LEU A 158 -2.97 -14.12 -1.82
C LEU A 158 -4.10 -13.44 -2.60
N CYS A 159 -4.00 -12.13 -2.86
CA CYS A 159 -4.96 -11.42 -3.71
C CYS A 159 -5.02 -12.04 -5.11
N ALA A 160 -3.87 -12.37 -5.69
CA ALA A 160 -3.77 -12.99 -7.01
C ALA A 160 -4.52 -14.33 -7.07
N ARG A 161 -4.37 -15.19 -6.04
CA ARG A 161 -5.08 -16.47 -5.92
C ARG A 161 -6.60 -16.28 -5.78
N LEU A 162 -7.02 -15.43 -4.84
CA LEU A 162 -8.44 -15.15 -4.59
C LEU A 162 -9.16 -14.53 -5.80
N MET A 163 -8.44 -13.68 -6.55
CA MET A 163 -8.96 -13.00 -7.74
C MET A 163 -8.75 -13.80 -9.04
N GLN A 164 -8.05 -14.93 -8.98
CA GLN A 164 -7.64 -15.72 -10.14
C GLN A 164 -6.95 -14.87 -11.22
N SER A 165 -5.99 -14.06 -10.79
CA SER A 165 -5.22 -13.16 -11.64
C SER A 165 -3.73 -13.29 -11.39
N ALA A 166 -2.90 -12.62 -12.20
CA ALA A 166 -1.53 -12.34 -11.81
C ALA A 166 -1.49 -11.34 -10.63
N PRO A 167 -0.40 -11.30 -9.83
CA PRO A 167 -0.18 -10.26 -8.84
C PRO A 167 -0.26 -8.87 -9.47
N LEU A 168 -1.00 -7.97 -8.81
CA LEU A 168 -1.23 -6.61 -9.28
C LEU A 168 -0.55 -5.61 -8.35
N SER A 169 0.02 -4.56 -8.94
CA SER A 169 0.58 -3.41 -8.24
C SER A 169 -0.17 -2.16 -8.67
N ILE A 170 -0.93 -1.56 -7.75
CA ILE A 170 -1.77 -0.40 -8.00
C ILE A 170 -1.11 0.83 -7.37
N PRO A 171 -0.65 1.82 -8.15
CA PRO A 171 -0.16 3.06 -7.57
C PRO A 171 -1.28 3.74 -6.78
N LEU A 172 -1.00 4.14 -5.53
CA LEU A 172 -1.98 4.83 -4.66
C LEU A 172 -2.73 5.98 -5.36
N PRO A 173 -2.10 6.84 -6.20
CA PRO A 173 -2.81 7.89 -6.92
C PRO A 173 -3.90 7.37 -7.87
N CYS A 174 -3.77 6.14 -8.35
CA CYS A 174 -4.72 5.49 -9.25
C CYS A 174 -5.84 4.73 -8.52
N VAL A 175 -5.84 4.70 -7.19
CA VAL A 175 -6.72 3.84 -6.38
C VAL A 175 -8.21 4.06 -6.67
N LEU A 176 -8.66 5.32 -6.84
CA LEU A 176 -10.06 5.64 -7.09
C LEU A 176 -10.53 5.13 -8.47
N SER A 177 -9.72 5.33 -9.51
CA SER A 177 -10.03 4.79 -10.84
C SER A 177 -9.99 3.27 -10.86
N TRP A 178 -9.01 2.68 -10.17
CA TRP A 178 -8.83 1.24 -10.18
C TRP A 178 -9.99 0.54 -9.45
N THR A 179 -10.35 1.01 -8.26
CA THR A 179 -11.48 0.46 -7.48
C THR A 179 -12.81 0.60 -8.22
N HIS A 180 -13.06 1.75 -8.87
CA HIS A 180 -14.25 1.93 -9.71
C HIS A 180 -14.32 0.91 -10.87
N ALA A 181 -13.21 0.69 -11.57
CA ALA A 181 -13.13 -0.29 -12.66
C ALA A 181 -13.26 -1.75 -12.18
N HIS A 182 -12.90 -2.03 -10.92
CA HIS A 182 -12.88 -3.37 -10.34
C HIS A 182 -13.97 -3.61 -9.28
N ARG A 183 -15.01 -2.76 -9.23
CA ARG A 183 -16.09 -2.80 -8.24
C ARG A 183 -16.77 -4.17 -8.06
N ARG A 184 -16.71 -5.06 -9.05
CA ARG A 184 -17.20 -6.43 -8.91
C ARG A 184 -16.54 -7.21 -7.77
N TRP A 185 -15.32 -6.83 -7.39
CA TRP A 185 -14.54 -7.47 -6.33
C TRP A 185 -14.73 -6.81 -4.95
N SER A 186 -15.29 -5.60 -4.86
CA SER A 186 -15.43 -4.90 -3.57
C SER A 186 -16.42 -5.59 -2.63
N HIS A 187 -17.45 -6.24 -3.19
CA HIS A 187 -18.49 -6.92 -2.43
C HIS A 187 -18.28 -8.43 -2.34
N ARG A 188 -17.28 -8.98 -3.02
CA ARG A 188 -16.98 -10.41 -2.92
C ARG A 188 -16.33 -10.68 -1.58
N SER A 189 -16.82 -11.70 -0.88
CA SER A 189 -16.25 -12.17 0.35
C SER A 189 -15.89 -13.65 0.26
N TRP A 190 -14.96 -14.05 1.12
CA TRP A 190 -14.54 -15.43 1.31
C TRP A 190 -14.66 -15.76 2.78
N THR A 191 -14.82 -17.06 3.08
CA THR A 191 -14.79 -17.47 4.48
C THR A 191 -13.38 -17.30 5.03
N ARG A 192 -13.25 -16.97 6.31
CA ARG A 192 -11.97 -16.95 7.01
C ARG A 192 -11.18 -18.24 6.80
N GLN A 193 -11.86 -19.40 6.88
CA GLN A 193 -11.24 -20.70 6.65
C GLN A 193 -10.67 -20.83 5.22
N ALA A 194 -11.42 -20.42 4.20
CA ALA A 194 -10.94 -20.48 2.82
C ALA A 194 -9.70 -19.61 2.60
N ILE A 195 -9.66 -18.42 3.20
CA ILE A 195 -8.48 -17.53 3.13
C ILE A 195 -7.26 -18.19 3.78
N LEU A 196 -7.44 -18.82 4.94
CA LEU A 196 -6.34 -19.49 5.65
C LEU A 196 -5.83 -20.73 4.91
N LEU A 197 -6.69 -21.43 4.17
CA LEU A 197 -6.28 -22.53 3.30
C LEU A 197 -5.44 -22.03 2.13
N GLU A 198 -5.90 -20.99 1.42
CA GLU A 198 -5.10 -20.38 0.33
C GLU A 198 -3.75 -19.86 0.82
N LEU A 199 -3.71 -19.32 2.04
CA LEU A 199 -2.49 -18.81 2.66
C LEU A 199 -1.50 -19.91 3.06
N ALA A 200 -1.98 -21.10 3.44
CA ALA A 200 -1.11 -22.21 3.79
C ALA A 200 -0.38 -22.83 2.59
N ASP A 201 -0.90 -22.57 1.38
CA ASP A 201 -0.34 -23.02 0.10
C ASP A 201 0.62 -22.00 -0.54
N ILE A 202 1.01 -20.94 0.18
CA ILE A 202 1.98 -19.90 -0.24
C ILE A 202 3.25 -20.06 0.59
#